data_AF-A0A6I5RDR4-F1
#
_entry.id   AF-A0A6I5RDR4-F1
#
_cell.length_a   1.000
_cell.length_b   1.000
_cell.length_c   1.000
_cell.angle_alpha   90.00
_cell.angle_beta   90.00
_cell.angle_gamma   90.00
#
_symmetry.space_group_name_H-M   'P 1'
#
loop_
_entity.id
_entity.type
_entity.pdbx_description
1 polymer ?
#
loop_
_entity_poly.entity_id
_entity_poly.type
_entity_poly.pdbx_seq_one_letter_code
_entity_poly.pdbx_strand_id
1 'polypeptide(L)'
;MKYPNDIDFYYTFGNYGWSCCYLYVDGSNYYIGPKHVLENPIEVLLNALVLILEGAPEAACKWHGEFGDCIWSIKRIPKLQHKVHISISGCTEINCDGYTNLETLHVEVKLKSFCTCVLKQMEKIRNSTAEKGSRKHGTGEFPFATFEEFVRAYNQTDPSQELPAD
;
A
#
# COMPACT_ATOMS: atom_id res chain seq x y z
N MET A 1 -13.45 12.07 15.85
CA MET A 1 -12.09 11.67 15.43
C MET A 1 -11.75 12.45 14.18
N LYS A 2 -10.63 13.17 14.17
CA LYS A 2 -10.07 13.72 12.93
C LYS A 2 -9.45 12.55 12.17
N TYR A 3 -9.78 12.43 10.89
CA TYR A 3 -9.20 11.42 10.03
C TYR A 3 -7.85 11.92 9.51
N PRO A 4 -6.85 11.06 9.31
CA PRO A 4 -5.64 11.43 8.60
C PRO A 4 -6.01 11.92 7.20
N ASN A 5 -5.96 13.24 7.02
CA ASN A 5 -5.82 13.81 5.68
C ASN A 5 -4.38 13.60 5.16
N ASP A 6 -3.46 13.36 6.09
CA ASP A 6 -2.03 13.25 5.86
C ASP A 6 -1.65 11.78 5.81
N ILE A 7 -1.75 11.18 4.62
CA ILE A 7 -1.23 9.84 4.33
C ILE A 7 -0.21 9.91 3.20
N ASP A 8 0.89 9.19 3.34
CA ASP A 8 1.85 8.96 2.27
C ASP A 8 2.31 7.50 2.26
N PHE A 9 2.58 6.98 1.07
CA PHE A 9 3.03 5.61 0.85
C PHE A 9 4.31 5.65 0.03
N TYR A 10 5.40 5.21 0.64
CA TYR A 10 6.69 5.13 -0.01
C TYR A 10 7.18 3.68 -0.02
N TYR A 11 7.65 3.24 -1.18
CA TYR A 11 8.12 1.86 -1.38
C TYR A 11 9.36 1.84 -2.27
N THR A 12 10.37 1.07 -1.89
CA THR A 12 11.57 0.92 -2.71
C THR A 12 11.94 -0.54 -2.88
N PHE A 13 12.38 -0.88 -4.09
CA PHE A 13 13.15 -2.09 -4.32
C PHE A 13 14.59 -1.83 -3.86
N GLY A 14 15.03 -2.60 -2.87
CA GLY A 14 16.40 -2.67 -2.42
C GLY A 14 17.24 -3.60 -3.29
N ASN A 15 18.52 -3.75 -2.95
CA ASN A 15 19.41 -4.71 -3.59
C ASN A 15 19.00 -6.15 -3.25
N TYR A 16 19.40 -7.12 -4.08
CA TYR A 16 19.22 -8.56 -3.82
C TYR A 16 17.75 -9.00 -3.60
N GLY A 17 16.79 -8.31 -4.19
CA GLY A 17 15.36 -8.67 -4.07
C GLY A 17 14.71 -8.22 -2.75
N TRP A 18 15.39 -7.42 -1.94
CA TRP A 18 14.76 -6.83 -0.77
C TRP A 18 13.83 -5.69 -1.18
N SER A 19 12.84 -5.41 -0.35
CA SER A 19 12.01 -4.21 -0.49
C SER A 19 11.72 -3.58 0.86
N CYS A 20 11.60 -2.26 0.88
CA CYS A 20 11.25 -1.50 2.07
C CYS A 20 9.99 -0.69 1.80
N CYS A 21 9.08 -0.65 2.77
CA CYS A 21 7.91 0.20 2.72
C CYS A 21 7.87 1.14 3.93
N TYR A 22 7.47 2.37 3.68
CA TYR A 22 7.23 3.38 4.69
C TYR A 22 5.82 3.91 4.48
N LEU A 23 5.05 3.93 5.55
CA LEU A 23 3.72 4.51 5.60
C LEU A 23 3.77 5.71 6.53
N TYR A 24 3.42 6.88 6.04
CA TYR A 24 3.21 8.06 6.87
C TYR A 24 1.72 8.24 7.07
N VAL A 25 1.28 8.39 8.32
CA VAL A 25 -0.14 8.59 8.65
C VAL A 25 -0.26 9.29 10.00
N ASP A 26 -1.07 10.34 10.05
CA ASP A 26 -1.34 11.15 11.26
C ASP A 26 -0.05 11.66 11.95
N GLY A 27 0.92 12.15 11.17
CA GLY A 27 2.17 12.70 11.73
C GLY A 27 3.21 11.65 12.10
N SER A 28 2.90 10.37 11.98
CA SER A 28 3.75 9.26 12.41
C SER A 28 4.28 8.48 11.20
N ASN A 29 5.54 8.03 11.28
CA ASN A 29 6.17 7.23 10.23
C ASN A 29 6.24 5.78 10.66
N TYR A 30 5.78 4.87 9.81
CA TYR A 30 5.81 3.44 10.06
C TYR A 30 6.69 2.76 9.01
N TYR A 31 7.72 2.08 9.48
CA TYR A 31 8.56 1.22 8.69
C TYR A 31 8.02 -0.19 8.67
N ILE A 32 7.86 -0.72 7.46
CA ILE A 32 7.45 -2.08 7.21
C ILE A 32 8.66 -2.76 6.59
N GLY A 33 9.33 -3.51 7.46
CA GLY A 33 10.69 -4.02 7.31
C GLY A 33 10.91 -4.95 6.13
N PRO A 34 12.18 -5.31 5.86
CA PRO A 34 12.60 -5.74 4.55
C PRO A 34 11.96 -7.09 4.21
N LYS A 35 11.32 -7.16 3.05
CA LYS A 35 10.60 -8.36 2.59
C LYS A 35 11.42 -9.10 1.54
N HIS A 36 11.57 -10.40 1.73
CA HIS A 36 12.32 -11.27 0.83
C HIS A 36 11.40 -11.75 -0.29
N VAL A 37 11.93 -11.85 -1.50
CA VAL A 37 11.20 -12.22 -2.73
C VAL A 37 10.89 -13.72 -2.76
N LEU A 38 9.91 -14.14 -1.96
CA LEU A 38 9.10 -15.32 -2.30
C LEU A 38 7.99 -14.93 -3.30
N GLU A 39 7.46 -13.72 -3.16
CA GLU A 39 6.50 -13.08 -4.07
C GLU A 39 6.77 -11.58 -4.13
N ASN A 40 6.15 -10.87 -5.09
CA ASN A 40 6.26 -9.43 -5.19
C ASN A 40 5.27 -8.74 -4.24
N PRO A 41 5.72 -8.05 -3.16
CA PRO A 41 4.84 -7.44 -2.17
C PRO A 41 3.86 -6.41 -2.76
N ILE A 42 4.30 -5.71 -3.81
CA ILE A 42 3.44 -4.74 -4.50
C ILE A 42 2.36 -5.44 -5.29
N GLU A 43 2.67 -6.53 -5.98
CA GLU A 43 1.69 -7.24 -6.80
C GLU A 43 0.48 -7.71 -5.97
N VAL A 44 0.75 -8.34 -4.82
CA VAL A 44 -0.30 -8.79 -3.91
C VAL A 44 -1.07 -7.65 -3.25
N LEU A 45 -0.41 -6.52 -2.95
CA LEU A 45 -1.08 -5.31 -2.45
C LEU A 45 -2.00 -4.70 -3.51
N LEU A 46 -1.54 -4.58 -4.75
CA LEU A 46 -2.33 -4.04 -5.86
C LEU A 46 -3.55 -4.93 -6.14
N ASN A 47 -3.39 -6.26 -6.13
CA ASN A 47 -4.52 -7.20 -6.23
C ASN A 47 -5.56 -6.97 -5.13
N ALA A 48 -5.13 -6.83 -3.87
CA ALA A 48 -6.05 -6.54 -2.77
C ALA A 48 -6.77 -5.20 -2.95
N LEU A 49 -6.07 -4.17 -3.46
CA LEU A 49 -6.67 -2.87 -3.76
C LEU A 49 -7.66 -2.92 -4.91
N VAL A 50 -7.40 -3.70 -5.96
CA VAL A 50 -8.34 -3.93 -7.06
C VAL A 50 -9.66 -4.48 -6.51
N LEU A 51 -9.60 -5.55 -5.69
CA LEU A 51 -10.80 -6.12 -5.06
C LEU A 51 -11.59 -5.08 -4.27
N ILE A 52 -10.90 -4.27 -3.46
CA ILE A 52 -11.55 -3.20 -2.70
C ILE A 52 -12.21 -2.19 -3.63
N LEU A 53 -11.49 -1.69 -4.64
CA LEU A 53 -12.00 -0.70 -5.61
C LEU A 53 -13.21 -1.22 -6.39
N GLU A 54 -13.23 -2.51 -6.73
CA GLU A 54 -14.35 -3.20 -7.40
C GLU A 54 -15.56 -3.46 -6.47
N GLY A 55 -15.44 -3.13 -5.18
CA GLY A 55 -16.56 -3.14 -4.23
C GLY A 55 -16.52 -4.28 -3.23
N ALA A 56 -15.45 -5.08 -3.18
CA ALA A 56 -15.29 -6.07 -2.12
C ALA A 56 -15.32 -5.38 -0.74
N PRO A 57 -16.01 -5.97 0.26
CA PRO A 57 -16.11 -5.38 1.59
C PRO A 57 -14.77 -5.43 2.34
N GLU A 58 -13.93 -6.43 2.05
CA GLU A 58 -12.62 -6.60 2.63
C GLU A 58 -11.69 -7.36 1.68
N ALA A 59 -10.39 -7.11 1.82
CA ALA A 59 -9.32 -7.81 1.12
C ALA A 59 -8.09 -7.88 2.03
N ALA A 60 -7.22 -8.85 1.80
CA ALA A 60 -5.98 -8.99 2.53
C ALA A 60 -4.86 -9.41 1.60
N CYS A 61 -3.64 -8.99 1.92
CA CYS A 61 -2.43 -9.50 1.28
C CYS A 61 -1.38 -9.80 2.33
N LYS A 62 -0.48 -10.73 1.99
CA LYS A 62 0.62 -11.14 2.83
C LYS A 62 1.91 -10.71 2.18
N TRP A 63 2.86 -10.23 2.97
CA TRP A 63 4.21 -9.94 2.55
C TRP A 63 5.17 -10.84 3.32
N HIS A 64 5.77 -11.79 2.61
CA HIS A 64 6.73 -12.71 3.19
C HIS A 64 8.04 -12.00 3.58
N GLY A 65 8.48 -12.21 4.81
CA GLY A 65 9.75 -11.68 5.32
C GLY A 65 10.57 -12.79 5.98
N GLU A 66 11.89 -12.62 6.01
CA GLU A 66 12.81 -13.57 6.66
C GLU A 66 12.51 -13.73 8.16
N PHE A 67 12.09 -12.65 8.80
CA PHE A 67 11.75 -12.60 10.23
C PHE A 67 10.23 -12.68 10.49
N GLY A 68 9.45 -13.17 9.52
CA GLY A 68 8.01 -13.36 9.63
C GLY A 68 7.20 -12.62 8.57
N ASP A 69 5.95 -13.06 8.45
CA ASP A 69 4.97 -12.50 7.52
C ASP A 69 4.41 -11.17 8.03
N CYS A 70 4.22 -10.22 7.12
CA CYS A 70 3.43 -9.00 7.36
C CYS A 70 2.09 -9.14 6.65
N ILE A 71 0.99 -9.07 7.39
CA ILE A 71 -0.36 -9.19 6.85
C ILE A 71 -0.96 -7.80 6.78
N TRP A 72 -1.38 -7.42 5.59
CA TRP A 72 -2.21 -6.25 5.34
C TRP A 72 -3.66 -6.71 5.24
N SER A 73 -4.55 -6.01 5.94
CA SER A 73 -6.01 -6.16 5.80
C SER A 73 -6.61 -4.81 5.52
N ILE A 74 -7.47 -4.73 4.50
CA ILE A 74 -8.17 -3.53 4.07
C ILE A 74 -9.66 -3.83 4.14
N LYS A 75 -10.42 -3.03 4.86
CA LYS A 75 -11.85 -3.23 5.07
C LYS A 75 -12.63 -1.95 4.85
N ARG A 76 -13.66 -1.99 4.01
CA ARG A 76 -14.58 -0.86 3.81
C ARG A 76 -15.38 -0.63 5.09
N ILE A 77 -15.59 0.63 5.43
CA ILE A 77 -16.43 1.01 6.57
C ILE A 77 -17.90 1.02 6.10
N PRO A 78 -18.80 0.18 6.64
CA PRO A 78 -20.15 -0.04 6.08
C PRO A 78 -21.03 1.21 5.90
N LYS A 79 -20.74 2.30 6.65
CA LYS A 79 -21.46 3.58 6.59
C LYS A 79 -20.66 4.71 5.93
N LEU A 80 -19.39 4.48 5.64
CA LEU A 80 -18.46 5.47 5.07
C LEU A 80 -17.73 4.79 3.91
N GLN A 81 -18.43 4.55 2.80
CA GLN A 81 -17.91 3.75 1.69
C GLN A 81 -16.64 4.33 1.05
N HIS A 82 -16.42 5.64 1.16
CA HIS A 82 -15.20 6.33 0.74
C HIS A 82 -14.00 6.12 1.69
N LYS A 83 -14.19 5.40 2.81
CA LYS A 83 -13.16 5.11 3.81
C LYS A 83 -12.92 3.62 3.98
N VAL A 84 -11.69 3.32 4.37
CA VAL A 84 -11.24 1.98 4.70
C VAL A 84 -10.49 1.98 6.02
N HIS A 85 -10.64 0.89 6.75
CA HIS A 85 -9.77 0.51 7.86
C HIS A 85 -8.64 -0.35 7.29
N ILE A 86 -7.39 0.07 7.51
CA ILE A 86 -6.19 -0.67 7.12
C ILE A 86 -5.54 -1.20 8.39
N SER A 87 -5.21 -2.49 8.40
CA SER A 87 -4.44 -3.13 9.48
C SER A 87 -3.18 -3.75 8.91
N ILE A 88 -2.04 -3.54 9.58
CA ILE A 88 -0.73 -4.02 9.13
C ILE A 88 -0.01 -4.68 10.30
N SER A 89 0.27 -5.98 10.21
CA SER A 89 1.00 -6.69 11.26
C SER A 89 2.52 -6.48 11.15
N GLY A 90 3.21 -6.45 12.29
CA GLY A 90 4.68 -6.46 12.34
C GLY A 90 5.32 -5.23 11.69
N CYS A 91 4.97 -4.04 12.18
CA CYS A 91 5.52 -2.77 11.71
C CYS A 91 6.30 -2.07 12.84
N THR A 92 7.16 -1.14 12.48
CA THR A 92 7.96 -0.36 13.44
C THR A 92 7.64 1.11 13.26
N GLU A 93 7.13 1.76 14.29
CA GLU A 93 6.99 3.22 14.32
C GLU A 93 8.38 3.87 14.48
N ILE A 94 8.67 4.86 13.63
CA ILE A 94 9.88 5.68 13.65
C ILE A 94 9.54 7.04 14.23
N ASN A 95 10.11 7.33 15.41
CA ASN A 95 9.96 8.60 16.12
C ASN A 95 11.31 9.31 16.25
N CYS A 96 11.29 10.60 16.61
CA CYS A 96 12.52 11.37 16.84
C CYS A 96 13.41 10.76 17.93
N ASP A 97 12.80 10.07 18.90
CA ASP A 97 13.48 9.52 20.08
C ASP A 97 13.80 8.01 19.94
N GLY A 98 13.51 7.38 18.79
CA GLY A 98 13.85 5.98 18.55
C GLY A 98 12.80 5.19 17.75
N TYR A 99 12.78 3.88 17.96
CA TYR A 99 11.94 2.91 17.24
C TYR A 99 11.03 2.15 18.19
N THR A 100 9.74 2.07 17.88
CA THR A 100 8.76 1.26 18.62
C THR A 100 8.23 0.14 17.73
N ASN A 101 8.47 -1.11 18.11
CA ASN A 101 7.88 -2.24 17.38
C ASN A 101 6.40 -2.37 17.75
N LEU A 102 5.54 -2.45 16.74
CA LEU A 102 4.11 -2.61 16.85
C LEU A 102 3.72 -4.00 16.36
N GLU A 103 2.92 -4.69 17.16
CA GLU A 103 2.32 -5.96 16.75
C GLU A 103 1.39 -5.74 15.56
N THR A 104 0.54 -4.72 15.61
CA THR A 104 -0.34 -4.33 14.51
C THR A 104 -0.61 -2.82 14.52
N LEU A 105 -0.46 -2.19 13.36
CA LEU A 105 -0.94 -0.83 13.09
C LEU A 105 -2.37 -0.89 12.59
N HIS A 106 -3.22 0.00 13.10
CA HIS A 106 -4.60 0.17 12.65
C HIS A 106 -4.84 1.64 12.28
N VAL A 107 -5.29 1.90 11.05
CA VAL A 107 -5.56 3.27 10.57
C VAL A 107 -6.84 3.34 9.75
N GLU A 108 -7.58 4.44 9.89
CA GLU A 108 -8.75 4.75 9.06
C GLU A 108 -8.40 5.86 8.07
N VAL A 109 -8.52 5.57 6.78
CA VAL A 109 -8.09 6.52 5.73
C VAL A 109 -9.15 6.62 4.64
N LYS A 110 -9.16 7.74 3.90
CA LYS A 110 -9.92 7.84 2.66
C LYS A 110 -9.32 6.87 1.64
N LEU A 111 -10.14 5.97 1.09
CA LEU A 111 -9.71 4.96 0.12
C LEU A 111 -9.01 5.62 -1.07
N LYS A 112 -9.63 6.67 -1.62
CA LYS A 112 -9.09 7.39 -2.78
C LYS A 112 -7.72 8.01 -2.49
N SER A 113 -7.53 8.60 -1.31
CA SER A 113 -6.24 9.17 -0.90
C SER A 113 -5.16 8.09 -0.80
N PHE A 114 -5.45 6.97 -0.11
CA PHE A 114 -4.51 5.86 -0.02
C PHE A 114 -4.13 5.29 -1.39
N CYS A 115 -5.13 5.01 -2.24
CA CYS A 115 -4.89 4.53 -3.60
C CYS A 115 -4.12 5.56 -4.45
N THR A 116 -4.31 6.85 -4.23
CA THR A 116 -3.54 7.89 -4.93
C THR A 116 -2.07 7.84 -4.55
N CYS A 117 -1.74 7.70 -3.26
CA CYS A 117 -0.35 7.57 -2.80
C CYS A 117 0.31 6.32 -3.39
N VAL A 118 -0.38 5.18 -3.35
CA VAL A 118 0.09 3.93 -3.97
C VAL A 118 0.30 4.11 -5.47
N LEU A 119 -0.68 4.69 -6.19
CA LEU A 119 -0.59 4.98 -7.62
C LEU A 119 0.65 5.82 -7.96
N LYS A 120 0.85 6.95 -7.26
CA LYS A 120 1.97 7.85 -7.52
C LYS A 120 3.32 7.21 -7.23
N GLN A 121 3.41 6.41 -6.17
CA GLN A 121 4.62 5.67 -5.89
C GLN A 121 4.89 4.61 -6.96
N MET A 122 3.87 3.91 -7.45
CA MET A 122 4.05 2.91 -8.50
C MET A 122 4.39 3.52 -9.86
N GLU A 123 3.78 4.64 -10.24
CA GLU A 123 4.15 5.40 -11.44
C GLU A 123 5.63 5.78 -11.42
N LYS A 124 6.12 6.28 -10.28
CA LYS A 124 7.53 6.63 -10.07
C LYS A 124 8.43 5.41 -10.29
N ILE A 125 8.14 4.28 -9.65
CA ILE A 125 8.94 3.06 -9.77
C ILE A 125 8.92 2.51 -11.20
N ARG A 126 7.75 2.49 -11.85
CA ARG A 126 7.59 2.07 -13.25
C ARG A 126 8.50 2.88 -14.17
N ASN A 127 8.46 4.20 -14.05
CA ASN A 127 9.25 5.10 -14.89
C ASN A 127 10.76 4.90 -14.65
N SER A 128 11.18 4.80 -13.38
CA SER A 128 12.57 4.50 -13.03
C SER A 128 13.05 3.13 -13.54
N THR A 129 12.15 2.15 -13.64
CA THR A 129 12.48 0.81 -14.16
C THR A 129 12.58 0.82 -15.68
N ALA A 130 11.69 1.55 -16.36
CA ALA A 130 11.67 1.70 -17.81
C ALA A 130 12.94 2.40 -18.34
N GLU A 131 13.42 3.44 -17.64
CA GLU A 131 14.66 4.15 -17.99
C GLU A 131 15.91 3.27 -17.92
N LYS A 132 15.92 2.26 -17.03
CA LYS A 132 17.06 1.37 -16.82
C LYS A 132 17.16 0.24 -17.86
N GLY A 133 16.30 0.22 -18.88
CA GLY A 133 16.32 -0.77 -19.98
C GLY A 133 16.14 -2.24 -19.53
N SER A 134 15.78 -2.45 -18.27
CA SER A 134 15.72 -3.77 -17.65
C SER A 134 14.31 -4.34 -17.78
N ARG A 135 14.00 -4.82 -18.99
CA ARG A 135 12.87 -5.75 -19.23
C ARG A 135 13.39 -7.19 -19.18
N LYS A 136 13.93 -7.62 -18.04
CA LYS A 136 14.02 -9.06 -17.80
C LYS A 136 12.65 -9.50 -17.26
N HIS A 137 12.44 -10.80 -17.06
CA HIS A 137 11.23 -11.35 -16.45
C HIS A 137 11.71 -12.15 -15.26
N GLY A 138 11.75 -11.51 -14.10
CA GLY A 138 12.29 -12.05 -12.86
C GLY A 138 11.44 -11.69 -11.66
N THR A 139 11.50 -12.52 -10.63
CA THR A 139 10.91 -12.25 -9.32
C THR A 139 11.58 -11.00 -8.72
N GLY A 140 10.80 -9.97 -8.37
CA GLY A 140 11.31 -8.67 -7.90
C GLY A 140 11.27 -7.52 -8.92
N GLU A 141 10.68 -7.74 -10.10
CA GLU A 141 10.43 -6.68 -11.08
C GLU A 141 9.11 -5.96 -10.85
N PHE A 142 8.93 -4.81 -11.49
CA PHE A 142 7.67 -4.06 -11.39
C PHE A 142 6.51 -4.85 -12.02
N PRO A 143 5.36 -5.04 -11.32
CA PRO A 143 4.27 -5.88 -11.79
C PRO A 143 3.38 -5.12 -12.80
N PHE A 144 3.82 -5.01 -14.05
CA PHE A 144 3.14 -4.20 -15.07
C PHE A 144 1.68 -4.58 -15.30
N ALA A 145 1.36 -5.87 -15.43
CA ALA A 145 -0.01 -6.32 -15.69
C ALA A 145 -0.97 -5.92 -14.56
N THR A 146 -0.61 -6.28 -13.32
CA THR A 146 -1.39 -5.94 -12.12
C THR A 146 -1.48 -4.43 -11.90
N PHE A 147 -0.42 -3.68 -12.22
CA PHE A 147 -0.46 -2.22 -12.15
C PHE A 147 -1.48 -1.61 -13.13
N GLU A 148 -1.54 -2.09 -14.36
CA GLU A 148 -2.53 -1.62 -15.34
C GLU A 148 -3.97 -1.97 -14.93
N GLU A 149 -4.18 -3.13 -14.31
CA GLU A 149 -5.48 -3.52 -13.71
C GLU A 149 -5.86 -2.58 -12.57
N PHE A 150 -4.93 -2.29 -11.67
CA PHE A 150 -5.13 -1.32 -10.59
C PHE A 150 -5.47 0.08 -11.11
N VAL A 151 -4.75 0.58 -12.12
CA VAL A 151 -5.03 1.88 -12.74
C VAL A 151 -6.44 1.92 -13.33
N ARG A 152 -6.86 0.83 -14.00
CA ARG A 152 -8.22 0.72 -14.55
C ARG A 152 -9.27 0.79 -13.46
N ALA A 153 -9.15 -0.03 -12.41
CA ALA A 153 -10.08 -0.05 -11.28
C ALA A 153 -10.13 1.31 -10.57
N TYR A 154 -8.98 1.96 -10.38
CA TYR A 154 -8.86 3.29 -9.77
C TYR A 154 -9.60 4.38 -10.58
N ASN A 155 -9.53 4.33 -11.91
CA ASN A 155 -10.18 5.30 -12.79
C ASN A 155 -11.69 5.05 -12.96
N GLN A 156 -12.14 3.80 -12.81
CA GLN A 156 -13.56 3.43 -12.84
C GLN A 156 -14.28 3.72 -11.52
N THR A 157 -13.54 3.94 -10.44
CA THR A 157 -14.11 4.31 -9.15
C THR A 157 -14.65 5.74 -9.20
N ASP A 158 -15.98 5.85 -9.16
CA ASP A 158 -16.76 7.08 -9.36
C ASP A 158 -16.38 8.21 -8.37
N PRO A 159 -16.08 9.43 -8.84
CA PRO A 159 -15.85 10.60 -7.99
C PRO A 159 -17.07 11.02 -7.14
N SER A 160 -18.30 10.58 -7.46
CA SER A 160 -19.50 10.90 -6.69
C SER A 160 -19.62 10.20 -5.31
N GLN A 161 -18.62 9.39 -4.92
CA GLN A 161 -18.42 8.99 -3.52
C GLN A 161 -17.85 10.12 -2.63
N GLU A 162 -17.56 11.30 -3.22
CA GLU A 162 -17.26 12.56 -2.53
C GLU A 162 -18.56 13.29 -2.18
N LEU A 163 -19.23 12.90 -1.08
CA LEU A 163 -20.17 13.83 -0.44
C LEU A 163 -19.39 15.03 0.13
N PRO A 164 -19.96 16.25 0.11
CA PRO A 164 -19.26 17.45 0.56
C PRO A 164 -18.81 17.28 2.01
N ALA A 165 -17.61 17.81 2.30
CA ALA A 165 -17.12 17.91 3.66
C ALA A 165 -18.06 18.81 4.47
N ASP A 166 -18.74 18.23 5.46
CA ASP A 166 -19.35 18.97 6.57
C ASP A 166 -18.26 19.54 7.50
#